data_AF-A0A523YY13-F1
#
_entry.id   AF-A0A523YY13-F1
#
_cell.length_a   1.000
_cell.length_b   1.000
_cell.length_c   1.000
_cell.angle_alpha   90.00
_cell.angle_beta   90.00
_cell.angle_gamma   90.00
#
_symmetry.space_group_name_H-M   'P 1'
#
loop_
_entity.id
_entity.type
_entity.pdbx_description
1 polymer ?
#
loop_
_entity_poly.entity_id
_entity_poly.type
_entity_poly.pdbx_seq_one_letter_code
_entity_poly.pdbx_strand_id
1 'polypeptide(L)'
;MRVVTALVLLSLLLLWPAANQCRADVDIGLSIGDGGIKGFYLAIGEHYKVPEKQIVVVREKKIPDEELAVVFFLAQRAEVAPGVVIKLRLGGKSWMVISAHFGLTAEIFYVPVKRAPGPPYGKAYGHFKNKKKSQWTTIKL
;
A
#
# COMPACT_ATOMS: atom_id res chain seq x y z
N MET A 1 -47.92 5.56 -44.71
CA MET A 1 -46.94 6.46 -44.06
C MET A 1 -46.98 6.41 -42.52
N ARG A 2 -48.16 6.41 -41.87
CA ARG A 2 -48.29 6.38 -40.39
C ARG A 2 -47.68 5.15 -39.69
N VAL A 3 -47.74 3.98 -40.31
CA VAL A 3 -47.21 2.73 -39.74
C VAL A 3 -45.68 2.66 -39.83
N VAL A 4 -45.11 3.19 -40.92
CA VAL A 4 -43.65 3.24 -41.12
C VAL A 4 -43.01 4.24 -40.15
N THR A 5 -43.65 5.38 -39.90
CA THR A 5 -43.18 6.33 -38.89
C THR A 5 -43.24 5.76 -37.47
N ALA A 6 -44.24 4.92 -37.16
CA ALA A 6 -44.34 4.25 -35.86
C ALA A 6 -43.24 3.19 -35.67
N LEU A 7 -42.89 2.43 -36.71
CA LEU A 7 -41.81 1.44 -36.68
C LEU A 7 -40.42 2.08 -36.58
N VAL A 8 -40.20 3.23 -37.21
CA VAL A 8 -38.93 3.97 -37.11
C VAL A 8 -38.75 4.59 -35.72
N LEU A 9 -39.83 5.11 -35.12
CA LEU A 9 -39.79 5.62 -33.74
C LEU A 9 -39.58 4.50 -32.71
N LEU A 10 -40.17 3.33 -32.91
CA LEU A 10 -40.00 2.17 -32.03
C LEU A 10 -38.59 1.57 -32.10
N SER A 11 -37.99 1.54 -33.30
CA SER A 11 -36.61 1.09 -33.48
C SER A 11 -35.58 2.08 -32.92
N LEU A 12 -35.85 3.39 -32.98
CA LEU A 12 -35.00 4.40 -32.31
C LEU A 12 -35.01 4.29 -30.78
N LEU A 13 -36.14 3.89 -30.19
CA LEU A 13 -36.27 3.68 -28.73
C LEU A 13 -35.57 2.41 -28.24
N LEU A 14 -35.46 1.38 -29.09
CA LEU A 14 -34.78 0.11 -28.77
C LEU A 14 -33.26 0.17 -28.99
N LEU A 15 -32.77 1.21 -29.66
CA LEU A 15 -31.34 1.49 -29.87
C LEU A 15 -30.78 2.50 -28.86
N TRP A 16 -31.50 2.78 -27.77
CA TRP A 16 -30.85 3.42 -26.63
C TRP A 16 -29.84 2.42 -26.09
N PRO A 17 -28.52 2.69 -26.15
CA PRO A 17 -27.63 1.89 -25.36
C PRO A 17 -28.11 2.15 -23.94
N ALA A 18 -28.61 1.10 -23.27
CA ALA A 18 -28.36 0.98 -21.85
C ALA A 18 -26.84 1.18 -21.77
N ALA A 19 -26.43 2.42 -21.50
CA ALA A 19 -25.09 2.72 -21.12
C ALA A 19 -24.96 1.92 -19.85
N ASN A 20 -24.54 0.66 -20.02
CA ASN A 20 -24.06 -0.20 -18.99
C ASN A 20 -23.01 0.67 -18.36
N GLN A 21 -23.40 1.26 -17.24
CA GLN A 21 -22.46 1.82 -16.32
C GLN A 21 -21.63 0.61 -15.94
N CYS A 22 -20.54 0.38 -16.66
CA CYS A 22 -19.40 -0.34 -16.13
C CYS A 22 -18.90 0.54 -14.99
N ARG A 23 -19.63 0.48 -13.87
CA ARG A 23 -19.12 0.86 -12.57
C ARG A 23 -18.01 -0.15 -12.32
N ALA A 24 -16.81 0.20 -12.76
CA ALA A 24 -15.61 -0.26 -12.11
C ALA A 24 -15.69 0.31 -10.70
N ASP A 25 -16.40 -0.41 -9.83
CA ASP A 25 -16.45 -0.12 -8.41
C ASP A 25 -15.08 -0.56 -7.88
N VAL A 26 -14.11 0.36 -7.95
CA VAL A 26 -12.80 0.12 -7.38
C VAL A 26 -12.96 0.39 -5.89
N ASP A 27 -13.37 -0.65 -5.17
CA ASP A 27 -13.41 -0.65 -3.72
C ASP A 27 -11.97 -0.63 -3.18
N ILE A 28 -11.36 0.56 -3.15
CA ILE A 28 -10.14 0.85 -2.40
C ILE A 28 -10.55 1.18 -0.96
N GLY A 29 -11.30 0.28 -0.36
CA GLY A 29 -11.57 0.21 1.06
C GLY A 29 -11.21 -1.20 1.48
N LEU A 30 -10.47 -1.35 2.58
CA LEU A 30 -10.23 -2.65 3.22
C LEU A 30 -11.59 -3.27 3.59
N SER A 31 -12.21 -3.96 2.64
CA SER A 31 -13.39 -4.78 2.87
C SER A 31 -12.93 -5.96 3.71
N ILE A 32 -13.34 -5.99 4.98
CA ILE A 32 -13.03 -7.07 5.92
C ILE A 32 -13.86 -8.29 5.49
N GLY A 33 -13.33 -8.98 4.50
CA GLY A 33 -13.79 -10.24 3.91
C GLY A 33 -12.62 -10.82 3.10
N ASP A 34 -12.71 -12.09 2.70
CA ASP A 34 -11.59 -12.80 2.03
C ASP A 34 -11.06 -12.07 0.77
N GLY A 35 -11.89 -11.23 0.13
CA GLY A 35 -11.51 -10.39 -1.00
C GLY A 35 -10.55 -9.24 -0.66
N GLY A 36 -10.71 -8.57 0.49
CA GLY A 36 -9.88 -7.42 0.87
C GLY A 36 -8.46 -7.82 1.27
N ILE A 37 -8.33 -8.96 1.95
CA ILE A 37 -7.03 -9.54 2.32
C ILE A 37 -6.25 -9.93 1.07
N LYS A 38 -6.90 -10.56 0.09
CA LYS A 38 -6.28 -10.92 -1.19
C LYS A 38 -5.81 -9.68 -1.97
N GLY A 39 -6.62 -8.62 -2.00
CA GLY A 39 -6.25 -7.35 -2.62
C GLY A 39 -5.02 -6.71 -1.98
N PHE A 40 -4.91 -6.78 -0.65
CA PHE A 40 -3.76 -6.28 0.09
C PHE A 40 -2.46 -7.05 -0.25
N TYR A 41 -2.52 -8.38 -0.31
CA TYR A 41 -1.36 -9.19 -0.72
C TYR A 41 -0.94 -8.93 -2.16
N LEU A 42 -1.91 -8.78 -3.07
CA LEU A 42 -1.63 -8.40 -4.45
C LEU A 42 -0.89 -7.05 -4.50
N ALA A 43 -1.38 -6.04 -3.77
CA ALA A 43 -0.75 -4.73 -3.71
C ALA A 43 0.68 -4.78 -3.14
N ILE A 44 0.94 -5.60 -2.11
CA ILE A 44 2.29 -5.84 -1.60
C ILE A 44 3.19 -6.46 -2.69
N GLY A 45 2.72 -7.53 -3.33
CA GLY A 45 3.47 -8.23 -4.38
C GLY A 45 3.83 -7.30 -5.54
N GLU A 46 2.88 -6.48 -5.99
CA GLU A 46 3.10 -5.52 -7.06
C GLU A 46 4.03 -4.37 -6.65
N HIS A 47 3.90 -3.84 -5.43
CA HIS A 47 4.70 -2.72 -4.94
C HIS A 47 6.16 -3.12 -4.72
N TYR A 48 6.38 -4.24 -4.02
CA TYR A 48 7.72 -4.73 -3.68
C TYR A 48 8.32 -5.67 -4.73
N LYS A 49 7.59 -5.96 -5.81
CA LYS A 49 7.98 -6.90 -6.88
C LYS A 49 8.30 -8.30 -6.33
N VAL A 50 7.44 -8.78 -5.46
CA VAL A 50 7.56 -10.06 -4.75
C VAL A 50 6.56 -11.07 -5.32
N PRO A 51 6.99 -12.29 -5.68
CA PRO A 51 6.06 -13.34 -6.12
C PRO A 51 5.06 -13.72 -5.02
N GLU A 52 3.81 -13.99 -5.38
CA GLU A 52 2.75 -14.38 -4.44
C GLU A 52 3.16 -15.56 -3.55
N LYS A 53 3.90 -16.54 -4.10
CA LYS A 53 4.45 -17.67 -3.32
C LYS A 53 5.31 -17.22 -2.13
N GLN A 54 6.09 -16.15 -2.28
CA GLN A 54 6.92 -15.64 -1.20
C GLN A 54 6.07 -14.92 -0.12
N ILE A 55 4.94 -14.32 -0.51
CA ILE A 55 3.97 -13.73 0.43
C ILE A 55 3.31 -14.84 1.27
N VAL A 56 2.92 -15.96 0.63
CA VAL A 56 2.37 -17.13 1.33
C VAL A 56 3.35 -17.69 2.36
N VAL A 57 4.61 -17.91 1.97
CA VAL A 57 5.67 -18.41 2.88
C VAL A 57 5.91 -17.47 4.06
N VAL A 58 5.75 -16.16 3.85
CA VAL A 58 5.89 -15.17 4.92
C VAL A 58 4.66 -15.20 5.85
N ARG A 59 3.45 -15.34 5.31
CA ARG A 59 2.20 -15.46 6.08
C ARG A 59 2.23 -16.64 7.05
N GLU A 60 2.82 -17.76 6.64
CA GLU A 60 2.99 -18.95 7.46
C GLU A 60 3.85 -18.72 8.72
N LYS A 61 4.61 -17.60 8.78
CA LYS A 61 5.51 -17.28 9.89
C LYS A 61 4.84 -16.57 11.08
N LYS A 62 3.52 -16.57 11.18
CA LYS A 62 2.75 -16.02 12.33
C LYS A 62 2.97 -14.53 12.60
N ILE A 63 3.30 -13.75 11.57
CA ILE A 63 3.29 -12.30 11.66
C ILE A 63 1.91 -11.77 11.25
N PRO A 64 1.35 -10.73 11.89
CA PRO A 64 0.08 -10.16 11.47
C PRO A 64 0.12 -9.67 10.03
N ASP A 65 -1.00 -9.78 9.32
CA ASP A 65 -1.07 -9.43 7.89
C ASP A 65 -0.73 -7.95 7.67
N GLU A 66 -1.23 -7.06 8.52
CA GLU A 66 -0.96 -5.63 8.49
C GLU A 66 0.53 -5.26 8.63
N GLU A 67 1.33 -6.16 9.22
CA GLU A 67 2.78 -5.96 9.38
C GLU A 67 3.59 -6.38 8.14
N LEU A 68 2.99 -7.12 7.20
CA LEU A 68 3.68 -7.62 6.00
C LEU A 68 4.30 -6.51 5.15
N ALA A 69 3.58 -5.40 4.98
CA ALA A 69 4.09 -4.28 4.21
C ALA A 69 5.36 -3.69 4.84
N VAL A 70 5.44 -3.64 6.17
CA VAL A 70 6.62 -3.15 6.91
C VAL A 70 7.78 -4.13 6.79
N VAL A 71 7.50 -5.44 6.83
CA VAL A 71 8.52 -6.48 6.62
C VAL A 71 9.18 -6.32 5.26
N PHE A 72 8.38 -6.23 4.19
CA PHE A 72 8.93 -6.10 2.83
C PHE A 72 9.63 -4.76 2.63
N PHE A 73 9.08 -3.68 3.20
CA PHE A 73 9.73 -2.37 3.19
C PHE A 73 11.14 -2.41 3.80
N LEU A 74 11.28 -2.94 5.01
CA LEU A 74 12.58 -3.01 5.68
C LEU A 74 13.51 -4.01 5.00
N ALA A 75 13.00 -5.16 4.57
CA ALA A 75 13.79 -6.17 3.86
C ALA A 75 14.39 -5.62 2.56
N GLN A 76 13.60 -4.86 1.78
CA GLN A 76 14.06 -4.21 0.57
C GLN A 76 15.11 -3.13 0.86
N ARG A 77 14.89 -2.28 1.86
CA ARG A 77 15.84 -1.20 2.22
C ARG A 77 17.14 -1.71 2.82
N ALA A 78 17.09 -2.83 3.54
CA ALA A 78 18.26 -3.49 4.12
C ALA A 78 18.91 -4.52 3.18
N GLU A 79 18.33 -4.77 2.01
CA GLU A 79 18.79 -5.78 1.04
C GLU A 79 18.93 -7.19 1.65
N VAL A 80 17.98 -7.58 2.51
CA VAL A 80 17.95 -8.89 3.16
C VAL A 80 16.67 -9.66 2.84
N ALA A 81 16.68 -10.98 3.07
CA ALA A 81 15.48 -11.78 2.94
C ALA A 81 14.41 -11.38 4.00
N PRO A 82 13.11 -11.32 3.65
CA PRO A 82 12.01 -11.00 4.58
C PRO A 82 12.02 -11.86 5.87
N GLY A 83 12.44 -13.12 5.75
CA GLY A 83 12.57 -14.05 6.87
C GLY A 83 13.49 -13.54 8.00
N VAL A 84 14.51 -12.75 7.68
CA VAL A 84 15.44 -12.19 8.67
C VAL A 84 14.74 -11.12 9.49
N VAL A 85 14.00 -10.22 8.83
CA VAL A 85 13.18 -9.18 9.48
C VAL A 85 12.11 -9.79 10.37
N ILE A 86 11.40 -10.80 9.86
CA ILE A 86 10.36 -11.53 10.61
C ILE A 86 10.94 -12.18 11.87
N LYS A 87 12.11 -12.82 11.77
CA LYS A 87 12.77 -13.44 12.94
C LYS A 87 13.05 -12.42 14.04
N LEU A 88 13.52 -11.22 13.67
CA LEU A 88 13.77 -10.14 14.64
C LEU A 88 12.46 -9.62 15.25
N ARG A 89 11.41 -9.48 14.43
CA ARG A 89 10.09 -9.02 14.86
C ARG A 89 9.44 -9.99 15.86
N LEU A 90 9.43 -11.28 15.54
CA LEU A 90 8.92 -12.33 16.43
C LEU A 90 9.78 -12.51 17.68
N GLY A 91 11.06 -12.13 17.61
CA GLY A 91 11.95 -12.01 18.78
C GLY A 91 11.66 -10.81 19.68
N GLY A 92 10.56 -10.07 19.46
CA GLY A 92 10.11 -8.97 20.31
C GLY A 92 10.73 -7.62 20.01
N LYS A 93 11.53 -7.48 18.95
CA LYS A 93 12.11 -6.17 18.59
C LYS A 93 11.05 -5.25 17.96
N SER A 94 11.12 -3.97 18.30
CA SER A 94 10.31 -2.94 17.64
C SER A 94 10.85 -2.65 16.23
N TRP A 95 10.02 -2.10 15.36
CA TRP A 95 10.43 -1.72 14.00
C TRP A 95 11.61 -0.75 13.97
N MET A 96 11.66 0.17 14.93
CA MET A 96 12.74 1.15 15.07
C MET A 96 14.06 0.45 15.45
N VAL A 97 14.01 -0.52 16.37
CA VAL A 97 15.18 -1.33 16.73
C VAL A 97 15.63 -2.21 15.57
N ILE A 98 14.70 -2.79 14.80
CA ILE A 98 15.02 -3.60 13.62
C ILE A 98 15.65 -2.74 12.52
N SER A 99 15.12 -1.54 12.29
CA SER A 99 15.68 -0.59 11.32
C SER A 99 17.10 -0.21 11.70
N ALA A 100 17.32 0.15 12.98
CA ALA A 100 18.65 0.45 13.51
C ALA A 100 19.61 -0.76 13.43
N HIS A 101 19.11 -1.99 13.64
CA HIS A 101 19.89 -3.22 13.52
C HIS A 101 20.49 -3.40 12.12
N PHE A 102 19.79 -2.95 11.07
CA PHE A 102 20.29 -2.96 9.69
C PHE A 102 20.98 -1.66 9.27
N GLY A 103 21.27 -0.75 10.20
CA GLY A 103 21.90 0.54 9.89
C GLY A 103 20.98 1.53 9.15
N LEU A 104 19.67 1.24 9.09
CA LEU A 104 18.70 2.14 8.48
C LEU A 104 18.41 3.31 9.41
N THR A 105 18.34 4.51 8.84
CA THR A 105 18.10 5.75 9.60
C THR A 105 16.67 6.27 9.39
N ALA A 106 16.28 7.31 10.14
CA ALA A 106 14.93 7.88 10.04
C ALA A 106 14.57 8.39 8.64
N GLU A 107 15.56 8.67 7.79
CA GLU A 107 15.34 9.15 6.42
C GLU A 107 14.50 8.19 5.57
N ILE A 108 14.55 6.88 5.86
CA ILE A 108 13.82 5.89 5.06
C ILE A 108 12.31 6.09 5.14
N PHE A 109 11.83 6.65 6.26
CA PHE A 109 10.42 6.85 6.57
C PHE A 109 9.89 8.22 6.12
N TYR A 110 10.76 9.10 5.62
CA TYR A 110 10.33 10.41 5.15
C TYR A 110 9.65 10.29 3.78
N VAL A 111 8.40 10.75 3.69
CA VAL A 111 7.66 10.87 2.43
C VAL A 111 7.41 12.35 2.15
N PRO A 112 7.84 12.90 1.01
CA PRO A 112 7.57 14.30 0.69
C PRO A 112 6.07 14.52 0.47
N VAL A 113 5.51 15.54 1.11
CA VAL A 113 4.11 15.94 0.95
C VAL A 113 4.02 17.37 0.43
N LYS A 114 3.08 17.62 -0.49
CA LYS A 114 2.92 18.94 -1.15
C LYS A 114 2.53 20.04 -0.16
N ARG A 115 1.65 19.73 0.80
CA ARG A 115 1.21 20.65 1.84
C ARG A 115 1.80 20.19 3.17
N ALA A 116 2.27 21.15 3.98
CA ALA A 116 2.77 20.84 5.32
C ALA A 116 1.68 20.11 6.12
N PRO A 117 1.99 18.94 6.68
CA PRO A 117 1.00 18.21 7.45
C PRO A 117 0.76 18.94 8.77
N GLY A 118 -0.50 19.08 9.16
CA GLY A 118 -0.88 19.59 10.47
C GLY A 118 -0.55 18.60 11.60
N PRO A 119 -0.99 18.90 12.83
CA PRO A 119 -0.97 17.91 13.91
C PRO A 119 -1.69 16.61 13.50
N PRO A 120 -1.23 15.43 13.96
CA PRO A 120 -0.10 15.19 14.85
C PRO A 120 1.27 15.13 14.15
N TYR A 121 1.31 15.08 12.82
CA TYR A 121 2.53 14.76 12.05
C TYR A 121 3.47 15.95 11.86
N GLY A 122 3.01 17.18 12.09
CA GLY A 122 3.82 18.39 11.95
C GLY A 122 5.13 18.34 12.75
N LYS A 123 5.12 17.76 13.97
CA LYS A 123 6.33 17.58 14.79
C LYS A 123 7.33 16.62 14.12
N ALA A 124 6.86 15.46 13.66
CA ALA A 124 7.69 14.47 12.99
C ALA A 124 8.34 15.05 11.72
N TYR A 125 7.57 15.75 10.89
CA TYR A 125 8.09 16.41 9.69
C TYR A 125 9.06 17.57 10.00
N GLY A 126 8.86 18.25 11.14
CA GLY A 126 9.75 19.33 11.60
C GLY A 126 11.19 18.87 11.81
N HIS A 127 11.41 17.64 12.27
CA HIS A 127 12.76 17.08 12.44
C HIS A 127 13.56 17.02 11.12
N PHE A 128 12.87 16.79 10.00
CA PHE A 128 13.48 16.73 8.67
C PHE A 128 13.59 18.12 8.02
N LYS A 129 12.51 18.93 8.09
CA LYS A 129 12.45 20.26 7.46
C LYS A 129 13.49 21.25 8.00
N ASN A 130 13.84 21.13 9.28
CA ASN A 130 14.78 22.04 9.94
C ASN A 130 16.26 21.60 9.80
N LYS A 131 16.54 20.56 9.01
CA LYS A 131 17.88 19.99 8.84
C LYS A 131 18.24 19.88 7.36
N LYS A 132 19.53 20.04 7.03
CA LYS A 132 20.03 19.70 5.69
C LYS A 132 19.86 18.19 5.47
N LYS A 133 19.63 17.77 4.22
CA LYS A 133 19.41 16.35 3.88
C LYS A 133 20.55 15.43 4.37
N SER A 134 21.79 15.89 4.31
CA SER A 134 22.96 15.16 4.81
C SER A 134 22.95 14.91 6.32
N GLN A 135 22.12 15.63 7.07
CA GLN A 135 21.95 15.48 8.50
C GLN A 135 20.75 14.61 8.88
N TRP A 136 20.01 14.07 7.90
CA TRP A 136 18.82 13.25 8.20
C TRP A 136 19.18 11.90 8.81
N THR A 137 20.36 11.39 8.49
CA THR A 137 20.93 10.17 9.09
C THR A 137 21.16 10.27 10.59
N THR A 138 21.27 11.49 11.14
CA THR A 138 21.48 11.72 12.58
C THR A 138 20.17 11.81 13.37
N ILE A 139 19.02 11.74 12.70
CA ILE A 139 17.71 11.74 13.36
C ILE A 139 17.50 10.37 14.02
N LYS A 140 17.24 10.36 15.32
CA LYS A 140 17.04 9.13 16.09
C LYS A 140 15.71 8.49 15.74
N LEU A 141 15.73 7.16 15.62
CA LEU A 141 14.57 6.28 15.53
C LEU A 141 13.93 6.04 16.90
#